data_AF-A0A849Q3M8-F1
#
_entry.id   AF-A0A849Q3M8-F1
#
_cell.length_a   1.000
_cell.length_b   1.000
_cell.length_c   1.000
_cell.angle_alpha   90.00
_cell.angle_beta   90.00
_cell.angle_gamma   90.00
#
_symmetry.space_group_name_H-M   'P 1'
#
loop_
_entity.id
_entity.type
_entity.pdbx_description
1 polymer ?
#
loop_
_entity_poly.entity_id
_entity_poly.type
_entity_poly.pdbx_seq_one_letter_code
_entity_poly.pdbx_strand_id
1 'polypeptide(L)'
;GYNAHGNEGDSEKFPIVRLESIKKNPMSVVILLNWIEFLMERVGRNNLMDALDYYVDIEWISEEVRSEIMAYARGIDYYVEKPTWRLLPEDHTKSLLFIERLCGRKIDRTMLSMTDREMAKVKHGLEELYGI
;
A
#
# COMPACT_ATOMS: atom_id res chain seq x y z
N GLY A 1 -34.98 32.93 -20.13
CA GLY A 1 -33.53 33.08 -20.00
C GLY A 1 -33.03 31.98 -19.10
N TYR A 2 -32.22 31.08 -19.63
CA TYR A 2 -31.54 30.07 -18.85
C TYR A 2 -30.54 30.75 -17.93
N ASN A 3 -30.57 30.44 -16.62
CA ASN A 3 -29.41 30.60 -15.76
C ASN A 3 -29.14 29.24 -15.12
N ALA A 4 -28.13 28.59 -15.69
CA ALA A 4 -27.50 27.40 -15.15
C ALA A 4 -26.67 27.80 -13.94
N HIS A 5 -27.09 27.36 -12.75
CA HIS A 5 -26.15 27.15 -11.66
C HIS A 5 -25.56 25.75 -11.83
N GLY A 6 -24.37 25.73 -12.41
CA GLY A 6 -23.47 24.59 -12.26
C GLY A 6 -22.81 24.60 -10.88
N ASN A 7 -22.05 23.53 -10.67
CA ASN A 7 -21.20 23.18 -9.53
C ASN A 7 -21.96 22.50 -8.37
N GLU A 8 -21.62 21.30 -7.92
CA GLU A 8 -20.36 20.54 -8.01
C GLU A 8 -20.69 19.08 -8.26
N GLY A 9 -19.97 18.46 -9.20
CA GLY A 9 -19.96 17.01 -9.31
C GLY A 9 -19.45 16.45 -8.00
N ASP A 10 -20.25 15.58 -7.38
CA ASP A 10 -19.75 14.56 -6.48
C ASP A 10 -18.58 13.89 -7.21
N SER A 11 -17.36 14.33 -6.91
CA SER A 11 -16.20 13.49 -7.09
C SER A 11 -16.55 12.26 -6.28
N GLU A 12 -16.86 11.14 -6.95
CA GLU A 12 -16.91 9.84 -6.31
C GLU A 12 -15.56 9.69 -5.59
N LYS A 13 -15.53 10.06 -4.30
CA LYS A 13 -14.39 9.81 -3.44
C LYS A 13 -14.38 8.32 -3.29
N PHE A 14 -13.69 7.62 -4.19
CA PHE A 14 -13.33 6.23 -3.97
C PHE A 14 -12.67 6.23 -2.59
N PRO A 15 -13.30 5.60 -1.58
CA PRO A 15 -12.80 5.71 -0.22
C PRO A 15 -11.38 5.13 -0.24
N ILE A 16 -10.42 5.94 0.20
CA ILE A 16 -9.03 5.52 0.36
C ILE A 16 -9.08 4.20 1.14
N VAL A 17 -8.42 3.17 0.61
CA VAL A 17 -8.42 1.87 1.27
C VAL A 17 -7.75 2.02 2.64
N ARG A 18 -8.51 1.71 3.68
CA ARG A 18 -8.03 1.71 5.06
C ARG A 18 -8.25 0.35 5.66
N LEU A 19 -7.15 -0.34 5.99
CA LEU A 19 -7.21 -1.63 6.67
C LEU A 19 -7.31 -1.37 8.18
N GLU A 20 -8.49 -1.62 8.74
CA GLU A 20 -8.74 -1.39 10.17
C GLU A 20 -8.31 -2.57 11.05
N SER A 21 -8.44 -3.80 10.56
CA SER A 21 -8.08 -5.02 11.29
C SER A 21 -7.75 -6.17 10.34
N ILE A 22 -6.97 -7.14 10.82
CA ILE A 22 -6.62 -8.34 10.04
C ILE A 22 -7.49 -9.51 10.48
N LYS A 23 -8.21 -10.09 9.52
CA LYS A 23 -9.00 -11.31 9.76
C LYS A 23 -8.07 -12.46 10.18
N LYS A 24 -8.36 -13.13 11.29
CA LYS A 24 -7.57 -14.25 11.84
C LYS A 24 -7.79 -15.59 11.11
N ASN A 25 -7.86 -15.57 9.78
CA ASN A 25 -7.94 -16.78 8.97
C ASN A 25 -6.58 -17.09 8.31
N PRO A 26 -6.28 -18.35 7.97
CA PRO A 26 -4.98 -18.74 7.43
C PRO A 26 -4.55 -17.96 6.19
N MET A 27 -5.48 -17.66 5.27
CA MET A 27 -5.16 -16.94 4.04
C MET A 27 -4.72 -15.50 4.32
N SER A 28 -5.44 -14.80 5.20
CA SER A 28 -5.07 -13.44 5.63
C SER A 28 -3.71 -13.41 6.33
N VAL A 29 -3.40 -14.41 7.15
CA VAL A 29 -2.08 -14.53 7.78
C VAL A 29 -0.97 -14.77 6.75
N VAL A 30 -1.19 -15.63 5.75
CA VAL A 30 -0.22 -15.83 4.65
C VAL A 30 0.03 -14.54 3.89
N ILE A 31 -1.03 -13.79 3.55
CA ILE A 31 -0.90 -12.50 2.86
C ILE A 31 -0.12 -11.49 3.73
N LEU A 32 -0.43 -11.44 5.02
CA LEU A 32 0.27 -10.59 5.98
C LEU A 32 1.77 -10.91 6.03
N LEU A 33 2.14 -12.19 6.15
CA LEU A 33 3.54 -12.62 6.20
C LEU A 33 4.30 -12.25 4.92
N ASN A 34 3.69 -12.45 3.74
CA ASN A 34 4.29 -12.02 2.47
C ASN A 34 4.46 -10.50 2.40
N TRP A 35 3.54 -9.73 2.99
CA TRP A 35 3.68 -8.27 3.05
C TRP A 35 4.83 -7.86 3.97
N ILE A 36 4.98 -8.53 5.12
CA ILE A 36 6.08 -8.28 6.06
C ILE A 36 7.43 -8.59 5.42
N GLU A 37 7.56 -9.75 4.78
CA GLU A 37 8.76 -10.14 4.05
C GLU A 37 9.12 -9.09 3.00
N PHE A 38 8.15 -8.71 2.17
CA PHE A 38 8.34 -7.66 1.16
C PHE A 38 8.83 -6.34 1.77
N LEU A 39 8.21 -5.86 2.85
CA LEU A 39 8.64 -4.61 3.49
C LEU A 39 10.05 -4.76 4.07
N MET A 40 10.34 -5.85 4.79
CA MET A 40 11.66 -6.10 5.37
C MET A 40 12.77 -6.20 4.31
N GLU A 41 12.49 -6.78 3.14
CA GLU A 41 13.44 -6.79 2.01
C GLU A 41 13.83 -5.39 1.53
N ARG A 42 12.88 -4.45 1.59
CA ARG A 42 13.09 -3.07 1.14
C ARG A 42 13.70 -2.18 2.21
N VAL A 43 13.12 -2.18 3.42
CA VAL A 43 13.45 -1.22 4.48
C VAL A 43 14.31 -1.82 5.59
N GLY A 44 14.58 -3.12 5.56
CA GLY A 44 15.28 -3.82 6.63
C GLY A 44 14.42 -3.99 7.88
N ARG A 45 14.85 -4.85 8.79
CA ARG A 45 14.13 -5.11 10.05
C ARG A 45 14.05 -3.86 10.93
N ASN A 46 15.14 -3.10 11.00
CA ASN A 46 15.29 -1.94 11.87
C ASN A 46 14.32 -0.81 11.54
N ASN A 47 13.89 -0.68 10.28
CA ASN A 47 13.02 0.42 9.85
C ASN A 47 11.58 -0.01 9.53
N LEU A 48 11.21 -1.27 9.79
CA LEU A 48 9.85 -1.74 9.52
C LEU A 48 8.80 -0.92 10.28
N MET A 49 9.09 -0.54 11.52
CA MET A 49 8.17 0.27 12.33
C MET A 49 7.93 1.65 11.71
N ASP A 50 8.99 2.35 11.30
CA ASP A 50 8.88 3.68 10.68
C ASP A 50 8.07 3.65 9.38
N ALA A 51 8.27 2.61 8.55
CA ALA A 51 7.50 2.45 7.31
C ALA A 51 6.01 2.22 7.58
N LEU A 52 5.67 1.49 8.65
CA LEU A 52 4.29 1.26 9.06
C LEU A 52 3.66 2.48 9.74
N ASP A 53 4.43 3.22 10.54
CA ASP A 53 3.98 4.48 11.14
C ASP A 53 3.60 5.47 10.05
N TYR A 54 4.39 5.56 8.98
CA TYR A 54 4.00 6.35 7.80
C TYR A 54 2.65 5.89 7.21
N TYR A 55 2.37 4.59 7.12
CA TYR A 55 1.07 4.09 6.64
C TYR A 55 -0.08 4.34 7.60
N VAL A 56 0.19 4.44 8.91
CA VAL A 56 -0.80 4.91 9.89
C VAL A 56 -1.08 6.40 9.67
N ASP A 57 -0.03 7.22 9.52
CA ASP A 57 -0.13 8.68 9.36
C ASP A 57 -0.95 9.10 8.13
N ILE A 58 -0.82 8.36 7.02
CA ILE A 58 -1.61 8.59 5.79
C ILE A 58 -2.92 7.77 5.74
N GLU A 59 -3.29 7.15 6.86
CA GLU A 59 -4.55 6.44 7.06
C GLU A 59 -4.78 5.22 6.14
N TRP A 60 -3.70 4.57 5.68
CA TRP A 60 -3.80 3.33 4.91
C TRP A 60 -4.02 2.11 5.82
N ILE A 61 -3.51 2.15 7.04
CA ILE A 61 -3.71 1.13 8.07
C ILE A 61 -4.02 1.76 9.43
N SER A 62 -4.68 1.02 10.30
CA SER A 62 -4.85 1.42 11.71
C SER A 62 -3.59 1.14 12.55
N GLU A 63 -3.52 1.77 13.72
CA GLU A 63 -2.51 1.44 14.73
C GLU A 63 -2.58 -0.03 15.20
N GLU A 64 -3.78 -0.63 15.18
CA GLU A 64 -4.00 -2.04 15.50
C GLU A 64 -3.29 -2.94 14.48
N VAL A 65 -3.45 -2.62 13.19
CA VAL A 65 -2.80 -3.36 12.10
C VAL A 65 -1.28 -3.24 12.17
N ARG A 66 -0.74 -2.03 12.44
CA ARG A 66 0.70 -1.84 12.69
C ARG A 66 1.17 -2.74 13.84
N SER A 67 0.46 -2.69 14.97
CA SER A 67 0.79 -3.48 16.17
C SER A 67 0.79 -4.98 15.88
N GLU A 68 -0.18 -5.44 15.09
CA GLU A 68 -0.28 -6.84 14.67
C GLU A 68 0.88 -7.23 13.75
N ILE A 69 1.19 -6.41 12.74
CA ILE A 69 2.34 -6.63 11.84
C ILE A 69 3.63 -6.78 12.67
N MET A 70 3.86 -5.87 13.61
CA MET A 70 5.03 -5.92 14.48
C MET A 70 5.04 -7.19 15.35
N ALA A 71 3.88 -7.71 15.74
CA ALA A 71 3.79 -8.96 16.48
C ALA A 71 4.23 -10.18 15.65
N TYR A 72 3.81 -10.26 14.38
CA TYR A 72 4.26 -11.32 13.48
C TYR A 72 5.75 -11.17 13.11
N ALA A 73 6.19 -9.95 12.81
CA ALA A 73 7.57 -9.63 12.45
C ALA A 73 8.59 -10.09 13.50
N ARG A 74 8.23 -10.05 14.80
CA ARG A 74 9.10 -10.55 15.87
C ARG A 74 9.47 -12.03 15.73
N GLY A 75 8.58 -12.84 15.15
CA GLY A 75 8.81 -14.28 14.93
C GLY A 75 9.54 -14.64 13.64
N ILE A 76 9.90 -13.66 12.81
CA ILE A 76 10.57 -13.89 11.51
C ILE A 76 12.08 -13.75 11.69
N ASP A 77 12.81 -14.78 11.25
CA ASP A 77 14.27 -14.84 11.28
C ASP A 77 14.87 -14.06 10.10
N TYR A 78 14.86 -12.72 10.22
CA TYR A 78 15.37 -11.79 9.20
C TYR A 78 16.10 -10.64 9.88
N TYR A 79 17.41 -10.51 9.63
CA TYR A 79 18.30 -9.56 10.31
C TYR A 79 18.92 -8.50 9.41
N VAL A 80 18.52 -8.41 8.14
CA VAL A 80 19.06 -7.37 7.25
C VAL A 80 18.57 -6.01 7.75
N GLU A 81 19.52 -5.11 7.96
CA GLU A 81 19.25 -3.70 8.27
C GLU A 81 19.50 -2.83 7.05
N LYS A 82 18.79 -1.70 6.97
CA LYS A 82 18.97 -0.71 5.89
C LYS A 82 19.16 0.68 6.49
N PRO A 83 19.83 1.60 5.76
CA PRO A 83 20.08 2.96 6.25
C PRO A 83 18.84 3.86 6.24
N THR A 84 17.77 3.49 5.52
CA THR A 84 16.58 4.32 5.33
C THR A 84 15.34 3.46 5.13
N TRP A 85 14.19 3.98 5.55
CA TRP A 85 12.87 3.39 5.30
C TRP A 85 12.23 3.85 3.98
N ARG A 86 12.83 4.82 3.29
CA ARG A 86 12.22 5.43 2.10
C ARG A 86 12.04 4.39 1.00
N LEU A 87 10.78 4.18 0.63
CA LEU A 87 10.33 3.24 -0.40
C LEU A 87 10.21 3.96 -1.75
N LEU A 88 10.37 3.21 -2.84
CA LEU A 88 10.02 3.71 -4.17
C LEU A 88 8.49 3.80 -4.33
N PRO A 89 7.99 4.64 -5.26
CA PRO A 89 6.55 4.69 -5.55
C PRO A 89 5.95 3.31 -5.85
N GLU A 90 6.67 2.48 -6.61
CA GLU A 90 6.26 1.11 -6.96
C GLU A 90 6.10 0.20 -5.72
N ASP A 91 6.92 0.40 -4.69
CA ASP A 91 6.84 -0.38 -3.45
C ASP A 91 5.62 0.02 -2.61
N HIS A 92 5.26 1.30 -2.63
CA HIS A 92 4.01 1.79 -2.03
C HIS A 92 2.79 1.24 -2.77
N THR A 93 2.80 1.22 -4.11
CA THR A 93 1.74 0.61 -4.91
C THR A 93 1.59 -0.88 -4.61
N LYS A 94 2.69 -1.61 -4.46
CA LYS A 94 2.63 -3.03 -4.07
C LYS A 94 2.09 -3.22 -2.65
N SER A 95 2.43 -2.32 -1.73
CA SER A 95 1.85 -2.31 -0.37
C SER A 95 0.34 -2.10 -0.40
N LEU A 96 -0.17 -1.19 -1.25
CA LEU A 96 -1.61 -1.02 -1.44
C LEU A 96 -2.28 -2.31 -1.89
N LEU A 97 -1.68 -3.08 -2.81
CA LEU A 97 -2.25 -4.37 -3.22
C LEU A 97 -2.32 -5.37 -2.05
N PHE A 98 -1.34 -5.41 -1.15
CA PHE A 98 -1.45 -6.23 0.06
C PHE A 98 -2.60 -5.77 0.97
N ILE A 99 -2.70 -4.46 1.21
CA ILE A 99 -3.75 -3.84 2.03
C ILE A 99 -5.15 -4.16 1.46
N GLU A 100 -5.31 -3.97 0.15
CA GLU A 100 -6.53 -4.29 -0.60
C GLU A 100 -6.95 -5.76 -0.43
N ARG A 101 -5.97 -6.67 -0.53
CA ARG A 101 -6.22 -8.09 -0.36
C ARG A 101 -6.63 -8.44 1.08
N LEU A 102 -5.99 -7.81 2.07
CA LEU A 102 -6.29 -7.99 3.49
C LEU A 102 -7.66 -7.42 3.87
N CYS A 103 -8.11 -6.34 3.22
CA CYS A 103 -9.48 -5.84 3.29
C CYS A 103 -10.51 -6.85 2.72
N GLY A 104 -10.05 -7.90 2.05
CA GLY A 104 -10.88 -8.95 1.46
C GLY A 104 -11.29 -8.65 0.02
N ARG A 105 -10.73 -7.62 -0.62
CA ARG A 105 -10.97 -7.36 -2.05
C ARG A 105 -10.34 -8.50 -2.86
N LYS A 106 -11.04 -8.92 -3.92
CA LYS A 106 -10.49 -9.92 -4.85
C LYS A 106 -9.53 -9.19 -5.77
N ILE A 107 -8.25 -9.57 -5.72
CA ILE A 107 -7.27 -9.10 -6.70
C ILE A 107 -7.24 -10.12 -7.81
N ASP A 108 -7.76 -9.74 -8.97
CA ASP A 108 -7.67 -10.54 -10.19
C ASP A 108 -6.54 -10.03 -11.10
N ARG A 109 -6.24 -10.81 -12.15
CA ARG A 109 -5.21 -10.44 -13.13
C ARG A 109 -5.51 -9.12 -13.84
N THR A 110 -6.79 -8.77 -13.95
CA THR A 110 -7.22 -7.53 -14.60
C THR A 110 -6.81 -6.31 -13.76
N MET A 111 -7.07 -6.35 -12.45
CA MET A 111 -6.65 -5.27 -11.55
C MET A 111 -5.13 -5.12 -11.48
N LEU A 112 -4.38 -6.22 -11.47
CA LEU A 112 -2.92 -6.18 -11.54
C LEU A 112 -2.45 -5.52 -12.85
N SER A 113 -2.99 -5.96 -13.98
CA SER A 113 -2.65 -5.39 -15.30
C SER A 113 -3.02 -3.91 -15.43
N MET A 114 -4.14 -3.48 -14.85
CA MET A 114 -4.53 -2.07 -14.81
C MET A 114 -3.55 -1.24 -13.98
N THR A 115 -3.14 -1.76 -12.81
CA THR A 115 -2.17 -1.09 -11.94
C THR A 115 -0.82 -0.91 -12.65
N ASP A 116 -0.33 -1.97 -13.29
CA ASP A 116 0.92 -1.93 -14.08
C ASP A 116 0.83 -0.92 -15.23
N ARG A 117 -0.32 -0.88 -15.92
CA ARG A 117 -0.55 0.05 -17.03
C ARG A 117 -0.61 1.50 -16.57
N GLU A 118 -1.28 1.81 -15.46
CA GLU A 118 -1.31 3.17 -14.93
C GLU A 118 0.09 3.61 -14.47
N MET A 119 0.85 2.73 -13.84
CA MET A 119 2.25 3.02 -13.49
C MET A 119 3.10 3.32 -14.73
N ALA A 120 2.96 2.52 -15.79
CA ALA A 120 3.68 2.72 -17.05
C ALA A 120 3.33 4.06 -17.71
N LYS A 121 2.05 4.47 -17.69
CA LYS A 121 1.63 5.79 -18.22
C LYS A 121 2.22 6.93 -17.43
N VAL A 122 2.22 6.85 -16.10
CA VAL A 122 2.81 7.89 -15.23
C VAL A 122 4.31 8.01 -15.52
N LYS A 123 5.01 6.88 -15.63
CA LYS A 123 6.43 6.85 -15.95
C LYS A 123 6.72 7.47 -17.34
N HIS A 124 5.97 7.07 -18.36
CA HIS A 124 6.13 7.60 -19.71
C HIS A 124 5.82 9.11 -19.79
N GLY A 125 4.77 9.56 -19.10
CA GLY A 125 4.46 10.99 -19.01
C GLY A 125 5.55 11.79 -18.29
N LEU A 126 6.20 11.20 -17.29
CA LEU A 126 7.33 11.82 -16.60
C LEU A 126 8.56 11.91 -17.52
N GLU A 127 8.85 10.85 -18.29
CA GLU A 127 9.95 10.83 -19.27
C GLU A 127 9.74 11.88 -20.37
N GLU A 128 8.51 12.02 -20.90
CA GLU A 128 8.17 13.06 -21.90
C GLU A 128 8.28 14.49 -21.34
N LEU A 129 7.87 14.70 -20.09
CA LEU A 129 7.86 16.03 -19.46
C LEU A 129 9.23 16.49 -18.98
N TYR A 130 10.08 15.57 -18.51
CA TYR A 130 11.36 15.90 -17.89
C TYR A 130 12.58 15.48 -18.72
N GLY A 131 12.39 14.78 -19.84
CA GLY A 131 13.46 14.45 -20.78
C GLY A 131 14.62 13.65 -20.18
N ILE A 132 14.31 12.77 -19.22
CA ILE A 132 15.28 11.87 -18.58
C ILE A 132 15.18 10.49 -19.24
#